data_AF-A0A3A4R1F1-F1
#
_entry.id   AF-A0A3A4R1F1-F1
#
_cell.length_a   1.000
_cell.length_b   1.000
_cell.length_c   1.000
_cell.angle_alpha   90.00
_cell.angle_beta   90.00
_cell.angle_gamma   90.00
#
_symmetry.space_group_name_H-M   'P 1'
#
loop_
_entity.id
_entity.type
_entity.pdbx_description
1 polymer ?
#
loop_
_entity_poly.entity_id
_entity_poly.type
_entity_poly.pdbx_seq_one_letter_code
_entity_poly.pdbx_strand_id
1 'polypeptide(L)'
;MISVPLNDEWMKMPRILKIEKLSESNLINTAVFAAVWGLAEISIGTFLHASKIPFRGAIMSFIAILILVSARSVLNYKGSLILLGIVTATFRLFLGVGFNITPFVAILIESLMAEIILNRFGFNRVTCIITGAAIMVYTLLHGLIMQAVFLGMDIYKVYYELVLSFTNKIGL
;
A
#
# COMPACT_ATOMS: atom_id res chain seq x y z
N MET A 1 27.73 18.12 -5.19
CA MET A 1 26.91 17.25 -4.32
C MET A 1 25.90 18.18 -3.67
N ILE A 2 24.63 18.17 -4.09
CA ILE A 2 23.69 19.31 -4.01
C ILE A 2 23.59 19.82 -2.56
N SER A 3 24.37 20.85 -2.25
CA SER A 3 24.37 21.56 -0.98
C SER A 3 23.14 22.45 -0.97
N VAL A 4 22.11 22.03 -0.25
CA VAL A 4 21.01 22.92 0.14
C VAL A 4 21.66 24.07 0.93
N PRO A 5 21.65 25.31 0.42
CA PRO A 5 22.21 26.43 1.17
C PRO A 5 21.24 26.69 2.34
N LEU A 6 21.66 26.29 3.54
CA LEU A 6 21.08 26.72 4.80
C LEU A 6 21.53 28.16 5.09
N ASN A 7 21.13 29.10 4.23
CA ASN A 7 21.39 30.52 4.47
C ASN A 7 20.25 31.36 3.86
N ASP A 8 19.91 32.47 4.52
CA ASP A 8 18.72 33.32 4.35
C ASP A 8 18.41 33.90 2.94
N GLU A 9 19.10 33.44 1.91
CA GLU A 9 18.92 33.81 0.50
C GLU A 9 17.61 33.28 -0.12
N TRP A 10 17.12 32.13 0.36
CA TRP A 10 15.82 31.55 0.01
C TRP A 10 14.60 32.46 0.28
N MET A 11 14.72 33.43 1.20
CA MET A 11 13.68 34.45 1.40
C MET A 11 13.67 35.53 0.31
N LYS A 12 14.77 35.68 -0.42
CA LYS A 12 14.94 36.72 -1.47
C LYS A 12 14.64 36.21 -2.89
N MET A 13 14.34 34.92 -3.06
CA MET A 13 14.09 34.34 -4.38
C MET A 13 12.73 34.80 -4.95
N PRO A 14 12.65 35.02 -6.28
CA PRO A 14 11.38 35.29 -6.95
C PRO A 14 10.41 34.11 -6.75
N ARG A 15 9.12 34.43 -6.62
CA ARG A 15 8.05 33.50 -6.21
C ARG A 15 8.01 32.21 -7.05
N ILE A 16 8.38 32.29 -8.33
CA ILE A 16 8.37 31.18 -9.31
C ILE A 16 9.39 30.10 -8.93
N LEU A 17 10.64 30.49 -8.64
CA LEU A 17 11.70 29.55 -8.24
C LEU A 17 11.41 28.87 -6.90
N LYS A 18 10.69 29.56 -6.00
CA LYS A 18 10.30 29.00 -4.70
C LYS A 18 9.25 27.90 -4.84
N ILE A 19 8.29 28.05 -5.75
CA ILE A 19 7.25 27.05 -6.04
C ILE A 19 7.87 25.81 -6.70
N GLU A 20 8.77 26.02 -7.66
CA GLU A 20 9.48 24.94 -8.36
C GLU A 20 10.31 24.10 -7.37
N LYS A 21 11.11 24.76 -6.52
CA LYS A 21 11.95 24.08 -5.52
C LYS A 21 11.14 23.34 -4.45
N LEU A 22 9.99 23.89 -4.02
CA LEU A 22 9.06 23.19 -3.11
C LEU A 22 8.44 21.96 -3.78
N SER A 23 8.12 22.04 -5.08
CA SER A 23 7.60 20.92 -5.85
C SER A 23 8.65 19.81 -6.01
N GLU A 24 9.90 20.15 -6.35
CA GLU A 24 10.99 19.20 -6.46
C GLU A 24 11.24 18.43 -5.16
N SER A 25 11.30 19.14 -4.03
CA SER A 25 11.52 18.50 -2.72
C SER A 25 10.40 17.51 -2.36
N ASN A 26 9.14 17.85 -2.67
CA ASN A 26 8.00 16.97 -2.43
C ASN A 26 8.06 15.71 -3.30
N LEU A 27 8.45 15.83 -4.57
CA LEU A 27 8.61 14.69 -5.48
C LEU A 27 9.75 13.77 -5.05
N ILE A 28 10.88 14.33 -4.62
CA ILE A 28 12.01 13.56 -4.08
C ILE A 28 11.58 12.78 -2.84
N ASN A 29 10.90 13.43 -1.89
CA ASN A 29 10.39 12.76 -0.69
C ASN A 29 9.42 11.63 -1.05
N THR A 30 8.57 11.85 -2.05
CA THR A 30 7.62 10.82 -2.54
C THR A 30 8.36 9.61 -3.12
N ALA A 31 9.39 9.84 -3.93
CA ALA A 31 10.22 8.76 -4.46
C ALA A 31 10.92 7.97 -3.35
N VAL A 32 11.41 8.64 -2.31
CA VAL A 32 12.03 7.99 -1.14
C VAL A 32 11.02 7.11 -0.41
N PHE A 33 9.83 7.62 -0.08
CA PHE A 33 8.80 6.82 0.59
C PHE A 33 8.32 5.66 -0.28
N ALA A 34 8.17 5.86 -1.58
CA ALA A 34 7.79 4.80 -2.51
C ALA A 34 8.87 3.71 -2.60
N ALA A 35 10.15 4.09 -2.59
CA ALA A 35 11.26 3.14 -2.54
C ALA A 35 11.26 2.33 -1.24
N VAL A 36 11.06 2.98 -0.10
CA VAL A 36 10.96 2.31 1.21
C VAL A 36 9.80 1.32 1.23
N TRP A 37 8.61 1.73 0.77
CA TRP A 37 7.47 0.82 0.71
C TRP A 37 7.69 -0.32 -0.28
N GLY A 38 8.21 -0.04 -1.47
CA GLY A 38 8.48 -1.05 -2.48
C GLY A 38 9.48 -2.10 -2.01
N LEU A 39 10.57 -1.67 -1.37
CA LEU A 39 11.55 -2.59 -0.79
C LEU A 39 10.96 -3.40 0.34
N ALA A 40 10.20 -2.78 1.25
CA ALA A 40 9.49 -3.50 2.32
C ALA A 40 8.55 -4.55 1.74
N GLU A 41 7.80 -4.20 0.69
CA GLU A 41 6.87 -5.11 0.03
C GLU A 41 7.60 -6.35 -0.56
N ILE A 42 8.75 -6.13 -1.22
CA ILE A 42 9.58 -7.18 -1.82
C ILE A 42 10.23 -8.06 -0.75
N SER A 43 10.92 -7.48 0.22
CA SER A 43 11.63 -8.23 1.25
C SER A 43 10.67 -8.99 2.16
N ILE A 44 9.62 -8.33 2.65
CA ILE A 44 8.66 -8.95 3.56
C ILE A 44 7.78 -9.93 2.80
N GLY A 45 7.38 -9.60 1.57
CA GLY A 45 6.62 -10.51 0.72
C GLY A 45 7.34 -11.82 0.44
N THR A 46 8.65 -11.77 0.15
CA THR A 46 9.47 -12.98 -0.06
C THR A 46 9.66 -13.76 1.24
N PHE A 47 9.92 -13.09 2.36
CA PHE A 47 10.05 -13.73 3.68
C PHE A 47 8.75 -14.43 4.14
N LEU A 48 7.60 -13.77 3.97
CA LEU A 48 6.29 -14.34 4.26
C LEU A 48 5.99 -15.52 3.33
N HIS A 49 6.41 -15.43 2.05
CA HIS A 49 6.25 -16.52 1.10
C HIS A 49 7.02 -17.77 1.54
N ALA A 50 8.28 -17.59 1.95
CA ALA A 50 9.13 -18.67 2.46
C ALA A 50 8.57 -19.28 3.76
N SER A 51 8.03 -18.46 4.66
CA SER A 51 7.62 -18.89 6.00
C SER A 51 6.25 -19.60 6.07
N LYS A 52 5.53 -19.80 4.95
CA LYS A 52 4.20 -20.45 4.90
C LYS A 52 3.14 -19.87 5.87
N ILE A 53 3.32 -18.61 6.29
CA ILE A 53 2.41 -17.93 7.23
C ILE A 53 1.04 -17.67 6.56
N PRO A 54 -0.09 -18.02 7.19
CA PRO A 54 -1.43 -17.62 6.72
C PRO A 54 -1.65 -16.11 6.97
N PHE A 55 -2.51 -15.46 6.18
CA PHE A 55 -2.84 -14.01 6.28
C PHE A 55 -1.70 -13.04 5.95
N ARG A 56 -0.81 -13.43 5.03
CA ARG A 56 0.29 -12.58 4.52
C ARG A 56 -0.17 -11.16 4.15
N GLY A 57 -1.29 -11.06 3.44
CA GLY A 57 -1.84 -9.78 2.98
C GLY A 57 -2.10 -8.80 4.13
N ALA A 58 -2.66 -9.24 5.25
CA ALA A 58 -2.95 -8.37 6.39
C ALA A 58 -1.67 -7.77 7.00
N ILE A 59 -0.59 -8.55 7.09
CA ILE A 59 0.70 -8.07 7.58
C ILE A 59 1.30 -7.04 6.61
N MET A 60 1.27 -7.33 5.31
CA MET A 60 1.77 -6.40 4.28
C MET A 60 1.00 -5.07 4.31
N SER A 61 -0.33 -5.12 4.34
CA SER A 61 -1.18 -3.94 4.40
C SER A 61 -0.99 -3.14 5.69
N PHE A 62 -0.64 -3.79 6.80
CA PHE A 62 -0.37 -3.08 8.05
C PHE A 62 0.87 -2.20 7.92
N ILE A 63 1.91 -2.74 7.29
CA ILE A 63 3.14 -2.00 7.01
C ILE A 63 2.87 -0.90 5.98
N ALA A 64 2.07 -1.19 4.95
CA ALA A 64 1.64 -0.20 3.97
C ALA A 64 0.93 0.99 4.64
N ILE A 65 -0.02 0.75 5.54
CA ILE A 65 -0.74 1.81 6.27
C ILE A 65 0.23 2.67 7.07
N LEU A 66 1.18 2.05 7.80
CA LEU A 66 2.17 2.80 8.58
C LEU A 66 3.00 3.74 7.69
N ILE A 67 3.42 3.26 6.51
CA ILE A 67 4.19 4.05 5.56
C ILE A 67 3.32 5.16 4.94
N LEU A 68 2.09 4.85 4.52
CA LEU A 68 1.17 5.83 3.92
C LEU A 68 0.79 6.95 4.89
N VAL A 69 0.49 6.62 6.14
CA VAL A 69 0.18 7.61 7.18
C VAL A 69 1.41 8.47 7.50
N SER A 70 2.59 7.85 7.58
CA SER A 70 3.86 8.57 7.78
C SER A 70 4.18 9.47 6.60
N ALA A 71 3.98 9.00 5.37
CA ALA A 71 4.22 9.77 4.16
C ALA A 71 3.27 10.97 4.07
N ARG A 72 1.99 10.82 4.45
CA ARG A 72 1.05 11.94 4.48
C ARG A 72 1.49 13.06 5.43
N SER A 73 2.18 12.74 6.52
CA SER A 73 2.70 13.76 7.45
C SER A 73 3.78 14.65 6.84
N VAL A 74 4.49 14.16 5.81
CA VAL A 74 5.59 14.87 5.14
C VAL A 74 5.13 15.49 3.81
N LEU A 75 4.26 14.77 3.07
CA LEU A 75 3.84 15.11 1.72
C LEU A 75 2.58 15.99 1.71
N ASN A 76 2.80 17.30 1.61
CA ASN A 76 1.75 18.32 1.69
C ASN A 76 1.16 18.71 0.31
N TYR A 77 0.81 17.74 -0.52
CA TYR A 77 0.14 18.00 -1.81
C TYR A 77 -0.91 16.93 -2.15
N LYS A 78 -1.90 17.32 -2.96
CA LYS A 78 -3.02 16.45 -3.35
C LYS A 78 -2.54 15.36 -4.31
N GLY A 79 -2.96 14.12 -4.09
CA GLY A 79 -2.57 12.98 -4.91
C GLY A 79 -1.18 12.42 -4.60
N SER A 80 -0.55 12.87 -3.51
CA SER A 80 0.78 12.40 -3.11
C SER A 80 0.81 10.90 -2.82
N LEU A 81 -0.22 10.37 -2.15
CA LEU A 81 -0.28 8.95 -1.81
C LEU A 81 -0.57 8.07 -3.04
N ILE A 82 -1.35 8.58 -4.00
CA ILE A 82 -1.60 7.88 -5.26
C ILE A 82 -0.29 7.77 -6.05
N LEU A 83 0.48 8.87 -6.19
CA LEU A 83 1.75 8.85 -6.90
C LEU A 83 2.74 7.89 -6.23
N LEU A 84 2.82 7.96 -4.89
CA LEU A 84 3.61 7.05 -4.06
C LEU A 84 3.23 5.59 -4.33
N GLY A 85 1.92 5.28 -4.36
CA GLY A 85 1.40 3.94 -4.64
C GLY A 85 1.71 3.45 -6.05
N ILE A 86 1.57 4.29 -7.07
CA ILE A 86 1.89 3.94 -8.47
C ILE A 86 3.37 3.59 -8.61
N VAL A 87 4.27 4.41 -8.06
CA VAL A 87 5.71 4.16 -8.10
C VAL A 87 6.05 2.86 -7.36
N THR A 88 5.45 2.66 -6.19
CA THR A 88 5.62 1.43 -5.38
C THR A 88 5.15 0.18 -6.13
N ALA A 89 3.95 0.22 -6.71
CA ALA A 89 3.36 -0.88 -7.45
C ALA A 89 4.22 -1.23 -8.68
N THR A 90 4.77 -0.20 -9.34
CA THR A 90 5.71 -0.37 -10.44
C THR A 90 7.00 -1.07 -9.99
N PHE A 91 7.60 -0.64 -8.88
CA PHE A 91 8.76 -1.32 -8.29
C PHE A 91 8.46 -2.78 -7.96
N ARG A 92 7.29 -3.06 -7.39
CA ARG A 92 6.85 -4.42 -7.09
C ARG A 92 6.73 -5.29 -8.35
N LEU A 93 6.26 -4.75 -9.47
CA LEU A 93 6.17 -5.49 -10.74
C LEU A 93 7.55 -5.83 -11.32
N PHE A 94 8.50 -4.88 -11.29
CA PHE A 94 9.81 -5.07 -11.90
C PHE A 94 10.79 -5.86 -11.03
N LEU A 95 10.76 -5.64 -9.71
CA LEU A 95 11.73 -6.21 -8.76
C LEU A 95 11.17 -7.41 -7.99
N GLY A 96 9.87 -7.67 -8.07
CA GLY A 96 9.22 -8.78 -7.40
C GLY A 96 9.55 -10.13 -8.02
N VAL A 97 9.52 -11.18 -7.20
CA VAL A 97 9.71 -12.56 -7.67
C VAL A 97 8.40 -13.10 -8.23
N GLY A 98 8.35 -13.26 -9.55
CA GLY A 98 7.18 -13.77 -10.29
C GLY A 98 6.15 -12.69 -10.61
N PHE A 99 5.60 -12.75 -11.83
CA PHE A 99 4.58 -11.81 -12.29
C PHE A 99 3.25 -12.08 -11.58
N ASN A 100 3.05 -11.41 -10.44
CA ASN A 100 1.85 -11.53 -9.61
C ASN A 100 1.05 -10.24 -9.70
N ILE A 101 -0.13 -10.30 -10.31
CA ILE A 101 -1.05 -9.15 -10.45
C ILE A 101 -1.72 -8.81 -9.11
N THR A 102 -1.86 -9.79 -8.21
CA THR A 102 -2.59 -9.64 -6.95
C THR A 102 -2.06 -8.54 -6.02
N PRO A 103 -0.73 -8.47 -5.72
CA PRO A 103 -0.19 -7.40 -4.89
C PRO A 103 -0.19 -6.05 -5.60
N PHE A 104 -0.06 -6.04 -6.93
CA PHE A 104 -0.09 -4.81 -7.72
C PHE A 104 -1.43 -4.08 -7.56
N VAL A 105 -2.54 -4.81 -7.73
CA VAL A 105 -3.89 -4.24 -7.56
C VAL A 105 -4.14 -3.84 -6.11
N ALA A 106 -3.63 -4.60 -5.14
CA ALA A 106 -3.75 -4.26 -3.72
C ALA A 106 -3.13 -2.89 -3.41
N ILE A 107 -1.85 -2.69 -3.75
CA ILE A 107 -1.10 -1.45 -3.48
C ILE A 107 -1.80 -0.22 -4.08
N LEU A 108 -2.30 -0.34 -5.31
CA LEU A 108 -3.01 0.75 -5.98
C LEU A 108 -4.31 1.12 -5.27
N ILE A 109 -5.09 0.14 -4.82
CA ILE A 109 -6.35 0.42 -4.12
C ILE A 109 -6.09 0.95 -2.71
N GLU A 110 -5.10 0.41 -1.99
CA GLU A 110 -4.72 0.89 -0.65
C GLU A 110 -4.31 2.36 -0.67
N SER A 111 -3.45 2.73 -1.63
CA SER A 111 -2.99 4.11 -1.81
C SER A 111 -4.12 5.05 -2.24
N LEU A 112 -5.02 4.59 -3.12
CA LEU A 112 -6.19 5.35 -3.53
C LEU A 112 -7.16 5.59 -2.36
N MET A 113 -7.47 4.55 -1.58
CA MET A 113 -8.32 4.66 -0.40
C MET A 113 -7.72 5.60 0.64
N ALA A 114 -6.42 5.48 0.91
CA ALA A 114 -5.70 6.37 1.82
C ALA A 114 -5.76 7.83 1.35
N GLU A 115 -5.58 8.09 0.06
CA GLU A 115 -5.67 9.43 -0.50
C GLU A 115 -7.08 10.01 -0.31
N ILE A 116 -8.12 9.26 -0.67
CA ILE A 116 -9.52 9.72 -0.61
C ILE A 116 -9.91 10.06 0.83
N ILE A 117 -9.65 9.16 1.79
CA ILE A 117 -10.07 9.35 3.18
C ILE A 117 -9.30 10.54 3.80
N LEU A 118 -7.97 10.56 3.67
CA LEU A 118 -7.15 11.60 4.30
C LEU A 118 -7.32 12.98 3.64
N ASN A 119 -7.63 13.04 2.35
CA ASN A 119 -7.91 14.31 1.67
C ASN A 119 -9.32 14.82 1.99
N ARG A 120 -10.32 13.94 2.18
CA ARG A 120 -11.69 14.36 2.47
C ARG A 120 -11.89 14.78 3.93
N PHE A 121 -11.30 14.05 4.87
CA PHE A 121 -11.49 14.30 6.31
C PHE A 121 -10.32 15.06 6.96
N GLY A 122 -9.26 15.33 6.19
CA GLY A 122 -8.05 15.99 6.69
C GLY A 122 -7.11 15.02 7.43
N PHE A 123 -5.91 15.51 7.74
CA PHE A 123 -4.87 14.76 8.43
C PHE A 123 -4.97 14.93 9.95
N ASN A 124 -5.75 14.06 10.60
CA ASN A 124 -5.96 14.02 12.05
C ASN A 124 -5.69 12.61 12.58
N ARG A 125 -5.41 12.44 13.87
CA ARG A 125 -5.18 11.12 14.47
C ARG A 125 -6.36 10.15 14.25
N VAL A 126 -7.58 10.67 14.36
CA VAL A 126 -8.82 9.89 14.15
C VAL A 126 -8.93 9.43 12.69
N THR A 127 -8.63 10.30 11.72
CA THR A 127 -8.73 9.95 10.30
C THR A 127 -7.64 8.98 9.87
N CYS A 128 -6.47 9.02 10.51
CA CYS A 128 -5.44 7.98 10.33
C CYS A 128 -5.92 6.60 10.79
N ILE A 129 -6.58 6.52 11.96
CA ILE A 129 -7.13 5.26 12.48
C ILE A 129 -8.24 4.73 11.56
N ILE A 130 -9.16 5.61 11.12
CA ILE A 130 -10.24 5.25 10.20
C ILE A 130 -9.68 4.76 8.86
N THR A 131 -8.68 5.45 8.31
CA THR A 131 -7.99 5.04 7.09
C THR A 131 -7.39 3.65 7.23
N GLY A 132 -6.67 3.40 8.33
CA GLY A 132 -6.06 2.10 8.59
C GLY A 132 -7.09 0.99 8.74
N ALA A 133 -8.17 1.23 9.49
CA ALA A 133 -9.26 0.27 9.65
C ALA A 133 -9.96 -0.05 8.31
N ALA A 134 -10.24 0.98 7.50
CA ALA A 134 -10.87 0.81 6.20
C ALA A 134 -9.98 -0.02 5.24
N ILE A 135 -8.67 0.28 5.21
CA ILE A 135 -7.71 -0.49 4.41
C ILE A 135 -7.62 -1.93 4.89
N MET A 136 -7.57 -2.18 6.21
CA MET A 136 -7.55 -3.54 6.76
C MET A 136 -8.76 -4.37 6.35
N VAL A 137 -9.96 -3.77 6.43
CA VAL A 137 -11.20 -4.44 5.97
C VAL A 137 -11.12 -4.75 4.48
N TYR A 138 -10.65 -3.80 3.67
CA TYR A 138 -10.42 -4.02 2.25
C TYR A 138 -9.43 -5.16 1.98
N THR A 139 -8.30 -5.22 2.68
CA THR A 139 -7.28 -6.27 2.49
C THR A 139 -7.84 -7.66 2.75
N LEU A 140 -8.66 -7.82 3.79
CA LEU A 140 -9.32 -9.08 4.08
C LEU A 140 -10.27 -9.49 2.94
N LEU A 141 -11.05 -8.54 2.43
CA LEU A 141 -11.95 -8.77 1.29
C LEU A 141 -11.16 -9.07 0.01
N HIS A 142 -10.10 -8.34 -0.28
CA HIS A 142 -9.23 -8.55 -1.46
C HIS A 142 -8.62 -9.94 -1.44
N GLY A 143 -8.14 -10.40 -0.29
CA GLY A 143 -7.63 -11.77 -0.12
C GLY A 143 -8.68 -12.83 -0.49
N LEU A 144 -9.92 -12.66 -0.02
CA LEU A 144 -11.04 -13.56 -0.33
C LEU A 144 -11.44 -13.52 -1.81
N ILE A 145 -11.55 -12.32 -2.39
CA ILE A 145 -11.89 -12.11 -3.79
C ILE A 145 -10.84 -12.76 -4.68
N MET A 146 -9.56 -12.56 -4.39
CA MET A 146 -8.47 -13.08 -5.23
C MET A 146 -8.32 -14.59 -5.08
N GLN A 147 -8.64 -15.17 -3.92
CA GLN A 147 -8.79 -16.62 -3.79
C GLN A 147 -9.95 -17.15 -4.65
N ALA A 148 -11.10 -16.49 -4.64
CA ALA A 148 -12.25 -16.87 -5.46
C ALA A 148 -11.95 -16.77 -6.98
N VAL A 149 -11.21 -15.74 -7.40
CA VAL A 149 -10.83 -15.53 -8.79
C VAL A 149 -9.78 -16.54 -9.27
N PHE A 150 -8.75 -16.82 -8.48
CA PHE A 150 -7.67 -17.75 -8.87
C PHE A 150 -8.07 -19.23 -8.78
N LEU A 151 -8.99 -19.60 -7.87
CA LEU A 151 -9.48 -20.99 -7.74
C LEU A 151 -10.63 -21.31 -8.72
N GLY A 152 -11.20 -20.31 -9.39
CA GLY A 152 -12.32 -20.51 -10.32
C GLY A 152 -13.60 -21.01 -9.64
N MET A 153 -14.65 -21.30 -10.44
CA MET A 153 -15.95 -21.82 -9.98
C MET A 153 -15.87 -23.18 -9.25
N ASP A 154 -14.69 -23.78 -9.10
CA ASP A 154 -14.48 -25.01 -8.34
C ASP A 154 -14.39 -24.79 -6.81
N ILE A 155 -14.42 -23.54 -6.33
CA ILE A 155 -14.49 -23.29 -4.88
C ILE A 155 -15.76 -23.90 -4.28
N TYR A 156 -16.87 -23.92 -5.01
CA TYR A 156 -18.08 -24.60 -4.55
C TYR A 156 -17.83 -26.09 -4.30
N LYS A 157 -17.05 -26.78 -5.15
CA LYS A 157 -16.69 -28.19 -4.91
C LYS A 157 -15.86 -28.36 -3.65
N VAL A 158 -14.88 -27.49 -3.40
CA VAL A 158 -14.04 -27.57 -2.20
C VAL A 158 -14.85 -27.30 -0.92
N TYR A 159 -15.78 -26.33 -0.95
CA TYR A 159 -16.69 -26.09 0.16
C TYR A 159 -17.69 -27.24 0.36
N TYR A 160 -18.25 -27.79 -0.72
CA TYR A 160 -19.12 -28.97 -0.67
C TYR A 160 -18.38 -30.19 -0.12
N GLU A 161 -17.14 -30.47 -0.54
CA GLU A 161 -16.33 -31.58 -0.04
C GLU A 161 -15.88 -31.38 1.40
N LEU A 162 -15.61 -30.14 1.84
CA LEU A 162 -15.36 -29.84 3.25
C LEU A 162 -16.61 -30.13 4.08
N VAL A 163 -17.78 -29.63 3.68
CA VAL A 163 -19.05 -29.89 4.38
C VAL A 163 -19.36 -31.38 4.41
N LEU A 164 -19.20 -32.10 3.29
CA LEU A 164 -19.38 -33.56 3.23
C LEU A 164 -18.36 -34.31 4.09
N SER A 165 -17.09 -33.88 4.12
CA SER A 165 -16.07 -34.50 4.97
C SER A 165 -16.35 -34.27 6.45
N PHE A 166 -16.95 -33.13 6.81
CA PHE A 166 -17.43 -32.89 8.17
C PHE A 166 -18.64 -33.77 8.49
N THR A 167 -19.65 -33.85 7.62
CA THR A 167 -20.84 -34.68 7.82
C THR A 167 -20.48 -36.17 7.97
N ASN A 168 -19.63 -36.69 7.08
CA ASN A 168 -19.25 -38.10 7.06
C ASN A 168 -18.34 -38.49 8.24
N LYS A 169 -17.62 -37.53 8.83
CA LYS A 169 -16.80 -37.73 10.03
C LYS A 169 -17.59 -37.54 11.33
N ILE A 170 -18.74 -36.90 11.28
CA ILE A 170 -19.68 -36.71 12.40
C ILE A 170 -20.76 -37.83 12.43
N GLY A 171 -20.80 -38.71 11.42
CA GLY A 171 -21.60 -39.93 11.44
C GLY A 171 -23.10 -39.68 11.21
N LEU A 172 -23.44 -38.77 10.30
CA LEU A 172 -24.79 -38.55 9.78
C LEU A 172 -24.86 -38.91 8.30
#